data_AF-A0A8S1EYA3-F1
#
_entry.id   AF-A0A8S1EYA3-F1
#
_cell.length_a   1.000
_cell.length_b   1.000
_cell.length_c   1.000
_cell.angle_alpha   90.00
_cell.angle_beta   90.00
_cell.angle_gamma   90.00
#
_symmetry.space_group_name_H-M   'P 1'
#
loop_
_entity.id
_entity.type
_entity.pdbx_description
1 polymer ?
#
loop_
_entity_poly.entity_id
_entity_poly.type
_entity_poly.pdbx_seq_one_letter_code
_entity_poly.pdbx_strand_id
1 'polypeptide(L)'
;MKVCVKKTEEEIRRELFGPIREAATTSFNLGIDPRESWCELSEMRLMQLIIDFKPAGVQKYFNLAAIVERMAFIFDDDPSHCEIYLNERDRVKFRQQQRELCSSLHPENVKRLKFPTNFATRPSPKEIERKVQELYDMKVVEKNEGLPDNFDMPSEFFLPDGEFSELMRKKEERSVSVTSSTTTTTSKRRKLGTPSDD
;
A
#
# COMPACT_ATOMS: atom_id res chain seq x y z
N MET A 1 -20.65 -57.40 -36.68
CA MET A 1 -21.07 -57.87 -35.34
C MET A 1 -20.91 -56.69 -34.38
N LYS A 2 -21.97 -56.19 -33.72
CA LYS A 2 -21.85 -55.07 -32.75
C LYS A 2 -21.66 -55.64 -31.35
N VAL A 3 -20.54 -55.33 -30.70
CA VAL A 3 -20.26 -55.75 -29.32
C VAL A 3 -20.93 -54.78 -28.36
N CYS A 4 -21.96 -55.22 -27.64
CA CYS A 4 -22.64 -54.42 -26.63
C CYS A 4 -21.96 -54.62 -25.27
N VAL A 5 -21.04 -53.71 -24.91
CA VAL A 5 -20.42 -53.70 -23.57
C VAL A 5 -21.40 -53.04 -22.60
N LYS A 6 -21.83 -53.78 -21.57
CA LYS A 6 -22.64 -53.23 -20.48
C LYS A 6 -21.71 -52.51 -19.50
N LYS A 7 -21.65 -51.17 -19.60
CA LYS A 7 -21.04 -50.31 -18.58
C LYS A 7 -22.06 -49.95 -17.50
N THR A 8 -21.58 -49.77 -16.27
CA THR A 8 -22.39 -49.26 -15.16
C THR A 8 -22.65 -47.76 -15.31
N GLU A 9 -23.70 -47.24 -14.65
CA GLU A 9 -24.01 -45.81 -14.67
C GLU A 9 -22.85 -44.95 -14.13
N GLU A 10 -22.11 -45.47 -13.14
CA GLU A 10 -20.97 -44.79 -12.53
C GLU A 10 -19.75 -44.75 -13.46
N GLU A 11 -19.50 -45.81 -14.24
CA GLU A 11 -18.48 -45.80 -15.31
C GLU A 11 -18.85 -44.80 -16.40
N ILE A 12 -20.11 -44.78 -16.84
CA ILE A 12 -20.61 -43.82 -17.85
C ILE A 12 -20.45 -42.39 -17.33
N ARG A 13 -20.83 -42.11 -16.07
CA ARG A 13 -20.62 -40.77 -15.47
C ARG A 13 -19.14 -40.39 -15.39
N ARG A 14 -18.27 -41.33 -15.01
CA ARG A 14 -16.84 -41.08 -14.86
C ARG A 14 -16.16 -40.85 -16.21
N GLU A 15 -16.55 -41.58 -17.23
CA GLU A 15 -16.01 -41.45 -18.59
C GLU A 15 -16.52 -40.17 -19.29
N LEU A 16 -17.79 -39.81 -19.11
CA LEU A 16 -18.39 -38.63 -19.75
C LEU A 16 -18.09 -37.32 -19.02
N PHE A 17 -18.14 -37.32 -17.69
CA PHE A 17 -18.01 -36.11 -16.86
C PHE A 17 -16.71 -36.04 -16.05
N GLY A 18 -15.92 -37.12 -15.97
CA GLY A 18 -14.58 -37.10 -15.38
C GLY A 18 -13.67 -36.07 -16.08
N PRO A 19 -13.50 -36.12 -17.41
CA PRO A 19 -12.70 -35.14 -18.14
C PRO A 19 -13.22 -33.70 -18.00
N ILE A 20 -14.54 -33.51 -17.90
CA ILE A 20 -15.15 -32.18 -17.70
C ILE A 20 -14.86 -31.66 -16.28
N ARG A 21 -14.97 -32.52 -15.26
CA ARG A 21 -14.60 -32.18 -13.87
C ARG A 21 -13.12 -31.89 -13.74
N GLU A 22 -12.28 -32.77 -14.30
CA GLU A 22 -10.83 -32.59 -14.33
C GLU A 22 -10.46 -31.28 -15.03
N ALA A 23 -11.03 -30.98 -16.20
CA ALA A 23 -10.82 -29.70 -16.90
C ALA A 23 -11.35 -28.48 -16.12
N ALA A 24 -12.46 -28.60 -15.39
CA ALA A 24 -12.98 -27.53 -14.53
C ALA A 24 -12.12 -27.31 -13.27
N THR A 25 -11.44 -28.34 -12.77
CA THR A 25 -10.46 -28.23 -11.66
C THR A 25 -9.03 -27.94 -12.12
N THR A 26 -8.72 -28.20 -13.39
CA THR A 26 -7.42 -27.90 -13.99
C THR A 26 -7.41 -26.43 -14.33
N SER A 27 -6.81 -25.63 -13.45
CA SER A 27 -6.42 -24.26 -13.76
C SER A 27 -5.71 -24.25 -15.12
N PHE A 28 -6.30 -23.61 -16.13
CA PHE A 28 -5.63 -23.39 -17.40
C PHE A 28 -4.41 -22.50 -17.14
N ASN A 29 -3.24 -23.11 -16.95
CA ASN A 29 -1.98 -22.42 -16.77
C ASN A 29 -1.56 -21.77 -18.10
N LEU A 30 -2.19 -20.65 -18.44
CA LEU A 30 -1.89 -19.79 -19.59
C LEU A 30 -0.54 -19.04 -19.44
N GLY A 31 0.37 -19.54 -18.59
CA GLY A 31 1.60 -18.85 -18.17
C GLY A 31 1.37 -17.64 -17.25
N ILE A 32 0.14 -17.43 -16.77
CA ILE A 32 -0.23 -16.30 -15.90
C ILE A 32 -0.03 -16.71 -14.43
N ASP A 33 0.74 -15.95 -13.65
CA ASP A 33 0.84 -16.17 -12.20
C ASP A 33 -0.48 -15.75 -11.50
N PRO A 34 -1.13 -16.63 -10.71
CA PRO A 34 -2.27 -16.27 -9.85
C PRO A 34 -2.01 -15.12 -8.86
N ARG A 35 -0.75 -14.77 -8.60
CA ARG A 35 -0.32 -13.69 -7.70
C ARG A 35 -0.28 -12.31 -8.38
N GLU A 36 -0.09 -12.29 -9.69
CA GLU A 36 -0.02 -11.08 -10.53
C GLU A 36 -1.34 -10.81 -11.27
N SER A 37 -2.18 -11.84 -11.42
CA SER A 37 -3.52 -11.72 -12.00
C SER A 37 -4.56 -11.27 -10.97
N TRP A 38 -5.42 -10.35 -11.41
CA TRP A 38 -6.61 -9.94 -10.68
C TRP A 38 -7.72 -10.99 -10.83
N CYS A 39 -8.40 -11.31 -9.73
CA CYS A 39 -9.63 -12.09 -9.72
C CYS A 39 -10.80 -11.26 -9.17
N GLU A 40 -12.04 -11.67 -9.47
CA GLU A 40 -13.27 -10.97 -9.08
C GLU A 40 -13.31 -10.58 -7.58
N LEU A 41 -12.85 -11.47 -6.69
CA LEU A 41 -12.77 -11.18 -5.24
C LEU A 41 -11.73 -10.10 -4.90
N SER A 42 -10.57 -10.10 -5.57
CA SER A 42 -9.53 -9.07 -5.36
C SER A 42 -9.92 -7.72 -5.96
N GLU A 43 -10.61 -7.69 -7.11
CA GLU A 43 -11.15 -6.47 -7.70
C GLU A 43 -12.29 -5.89 -6.84
N MET A 44 -13.20 -6.73 -6.35
CA MET A 44 -14.27 -6.30 -5.43
C MET A 44 -13.70 -5.75 -4.11
N ARG A 45 -12.65 -6.37 -3.53
CA ARG A 45 -11.97 -5.83 -2.35
C ARG A 45 -11.29 -4.49 -2.65
N LEU A 46 -10.62 -4.37 -3.79
CA LEU A 46 -10.00 -3.10 -4.21
C LEU A 46 -11.06 -2.01 -4.35
N MET A 47 -12.21 -2.28 -4.98
CA MET A 47 -13.29 -1.31 -5.15
C MET A 47 -13.86 -0.82 -3.81
N GLN A 48 -14.04 -1.70 -2.83
CA GLN A 48 -14.41 -1.30 -1.46
C GLN A 48 -13.35 -0.40 -0.84
N LEU A 49 -12.07 -0.78 -0.92
CA LEU A 49 -10.98 -0.02 -0.35
C LEU A 49 -10.74 1.34 -1.04
N ILE A 50 -11.06 1.50 -2.33
CA ILE A 50 -11.00 2.80 -3.02
C ILE A 50 -12.07 3.76 -2.49
N ILE A 51 -13.24 3.25 -2.10
CA ILE A 51 -14.33 4.04 -1.52
C ILE A 51 -13.93 4.52 -0.11
N ASP A 52 -13.40 3.61 0.71
CA ASP A 52 -12.97 3.91 2.09
C ASP A 52 -11.69 4.77 2.14
N PHE A 53 -10.73 4.50 1.26
CA PHE A 53 -9.39 5.11 1.22
C PHE A 53 -9.13 5.75 -0.14
N LYS A 54 -9.83 6.86 -0.45
CA LYS A 54 -9.72 7.59 -1.72
C LYS A 54 -8.25 7.84 -2.14
N PRO A 55 -7.73 7.21 -3.22
CA PRO A 55 -6.31 7.29 -3.60
C PRO A 55 -6.00 8.54 -4.45
N ALA A 56 -6.46 9.72 -4.01
CA ALA A 56 -6.31 10.99 -4.70
C ALA A 56 -6.04 12.15 -3.73
N GLY A 57 -5.60 13.29 -4.27
CA GLY A 57 -5.38 14.52 -3.52
C GLY A 57 -4.22 14.44 -2.51
N VAL A 58 -4.25 15.31 -1.50
CA VAL A 58 -3.17 15.48 -0.51
C VAL A 58 -2.81 14.16 0.20
N GLN A 59 -3.81 13.32 0.51
CA GLN A 59 -3.60 12.06 1.24
C GLN A 59 -3.35 10.85 0.33
N LYS A 60 -3.22 11.04 -1.00
CA LYS A 60 -3.06 9.97 -2.00
C LYS A 60 -2.13 8.84 -1.57
N TYR A 61 -0.88 9.17 -1.19
CA TYR A 61 0.13 8.16 -0.86
C TYR A 61 -0.13 7.44 0.47
N PHE A 62 -0.74 8.12 1.44
CA PHE A 62 -1.13 7.50 2.71
C PHE A 62 -2.29 6.52 2.50
N ASN A 63 -3.31 6.94 1.75
CA ASN A 63 -4.46 6.11 1.40
C ASN A 63 -4.03 4.92 0.52
N LEU A 64 -3.15 5.13 -0.46
CA LEU A 64 -2.58 4.06 -1.27
C LEU A 64 -1.82 3.01 -0.41
N ALA A 65 -1.03 3.45 0.58
CA ALA A 65 -0.36 2.54 1.50
C ALA A 65 -1.37 1.72 2.35
N ALA A 66 -2.45 2.36 2.81
CA ALA A 66 -3.54 1.68 3.52
C ALA A 66 -4.26 0.64 2.64
N ILE A 67 -4.54 0.95 1.37
CA ILE A 67 -5.11 0.00 0.39
C ILE A 67 -4.16 -1.20 0.21
N VAL A 68 -2.86 -0.97 0.02
CA VAL A 68 -1.87 -2.03 -0.18
C VAL A 68 -1.85 -3.01 1.01
N GLU A 69 -1.88 -2.51 2.25
CA GLU A 69 -1.93 -3.39 3.42
C GLU A 69 -3.29 -4.09 3.56
N ARG A 70 -4.42 -3.39 3.35
CA ARG A 70 -5.78 -3.95 3.46
C ARG A 70 -6.20 -4.87 2.29
N MET A 71 -5.42 -4.89 1.20
CA MET A 71 -5.49 -5.90 0.14
C MET A 71 -4.80 -7.21 0.54
N ALA A 72 -3.73 -7.14 1.34
CA ALA A 72 -3.01 -8.32 1.83
C ALA A 72 -3.68 -8.93 3.08
N PHE A 73 -4.32 -8.11 3.91
CA PHE A 73 -4.91 -8.51 5.19
C PHE A 73 -6.30 -7.90 5.43
N ILE A 74 -7.16 -8.67 6.08
CA ILE A 74 -8.37 -8.20 6.74
C ILE A 74 -8.04 -7.91 8.21
N PHE A 75 -8.40 -6.73 8.69
CA PHE A 75 -8.18 -6.31 10.08
C PHE A 75 -9.40 -6.62 10.92
N ASP A 76 -9.24 -6.85 12.22
CA ASP A 76 -10.34 -7.13 13.13
C ASP A 76 -11.35 -5.97 13.31
N ASP A 77 -11.01 -4.75 12.89
CA ASP A 77 -11.92 -3.61 12.74
C ASP A 77 -12.59 -3.47 11.35
N ASP A 78 -12.26 -4.31 10.37
CA ASP A 78 -12.97 -4.32 9.09
C ASP A 78 -14.46 -4.71 9.31
N PRO A 79 -15.40 -4.15 8.54
CA PRO A 79 -16.81 -4.53 8.62
C PRO A 79 -17.03 -6.04 8.43
N SER A 80 -18.00 -6.62 9.13
CA SER A 80 -18.22 -8.09 9.13
C SER A 80 -18.52 -8.71 7.75
N HIS A 81 -18.92 -7.91 6.75
CA HIS A 81 -19.05 -8.40 5.37
C HIS A 81 -17.70 -8.76 4.72
N CYS A 82 -16.56 -8.32 5.29
CA CYS A 82 -15.22 -8.67 4.82
C CYS A 82 -14.84 -10.15 5.05
N GLU A 83 -15.65 -10.90 5.82
CA GLU A 83 -15.51 -12.35 5.98
C GLU A 83 -15.49 -13.12 4.65
N ILE A 84 -16.10 -12.58 3.59
CA ILE A 84 -16.08 -13.19 2.25
C ILE A 84 -14.66 -13.39 1.71
N TYR A 85 -13.72 -12.51 2.09
CA TYR A 85 -12.31 -12.55 1.72
C TYR A 85 -11.45 -13.42 2.64
N LEU A 86 -12.04 -14.09 3.64
CA LEU A 86 -11.34 -14.96 4.56
C LEU A 86 -11.47 -16.44 4.19
N ASN A 87 -10.48 -17.22 4.61
CA ASN A 87 -10.56 -18.68 4.63
C ASN A 87 -11.51 -19.15 5.74
N GLU A 88 -12.18 -20.28 5.55
CA GLU A 88 -13.21 -20.77 6.49
C GLU A 88 -12.71 -20.91 7.95
N ARG A 89 -11.44 -21.31 8.14
CA ARG A 89 -10.79 -21.40 9.46
C ARG A 89 -10.61 -20.04 10.14
N ASP A 90 -10.38 -18.99 9.35
CA ASP A 90 -10.11 -17.65 9.85
C ASP A 90 -11.40 -16.84 10.01
N ARG A 91 -12.46 -17.13 9.24
CA ARG A 91 -13.82 -16.59 9.48
C ARG A 91 -14.31 -16.84 10.90
N VAL A 92 -14.12 -18.05 11.43
CA VAL A 92 -14.52 -18.40 12.80
C VAL A 92 -13.76 -17.55 13.84
N LYS A 93 -12.44 -17.42 13.67
CA LYS A 93 -11.59 -16.60 14.56
C LYS A 93 -11.94 -15.12 14.47
N PHE A 94 -12.17 -14.61 13.26
CA PHE A 94 -12.56 -13.24 13.00
C PHE A 94 -13.87 -12.90 13.71
N ARG A 95 -14.91 -13.72 13.55
CA ARG A 95 -16.19 -13.58 14.28
C ARG A 95 -16.03 -13.60 15.79
N GLN A 96 -15.13 -14.44 16.31
CA GLN A 96 -14.84 -14.49 17.75
C GLN A 96 -14.15 -13.21 18.22
N GLN A 97 -13.11 -12.76 17.50
CA GLN A 97 -12.38 -11.53 17.76
C GLN A 97 -13.30 -10.30 17.73
N GLN A 98 -14.20 -10.18 16.74
CA GLN A 98 -15.15 -9.07 16.69
C GLN A 98 -16.09 -9.05 17.90
N ARG A 99 -16.56 -10.23 18.35
CA ARG A 99 -17.37 -10.31 19.59
C ARG A 99 -16.56 -9.93 20.82
N GLU A 100 -15.30 -10.36 20.92
CA GLU A 100 -14.41 -10.02 22.03
C GLU A 100 -14.17 -8.50 22.11
N LEU A 101 -13.88 -7.86 20.97
CA LEU A 101 -13.75 -6.41 20.85
C LEU A 101 -15.03 -5.65 21.22
N CYS A 102 -16.20 -6.13 20.79
CA CYS A 102 -17.49 -5.49 21.12
C CYS A 102 -18.00 -5.78 22.55
N SER A 103 -17.53 -6.85 23.21
CA SER A 103 -18.01 -7.25 24.54
C SER A 103 -17.05 -6.89 25.69
N SER A 104 -15.80 -6.56 25.38
CA SER A 104 -14.83 -6.10 26.37
C SER A 104 -15.21 -4.72 26.91
N LEU A 105 -15.15 -4.55 28.23
CA LEU A 105 -15.19 -3.23 28.89
C LEU A 105 -13.96 -2.36 28.55
N HIS A 106 -12.87 -2.99 28.10
CA HIS A 106 -11.62 -2.35 27.72
C HIS A 106 -11.11 -2.89 26.37
N PRO A 107 -11.68 -2.44 25.23
CA PRO A 107 -11.28 -2.90 23.90
C PRO A 107 -9.80 -2.64 23.58
N GLU A 108 -9.18 -1.63 24.21
CA GLU A 108 -7.77 -1.25 24.07
C GLU A 108 -6.79 -2.31 24.59
N ASN A 109 -7.23 -3.16 25.53
CA ASN A 109 -6.44 -4.26 26.08
C ASN A 109 -6.59 -5.56 25.28
N VAL A 110 -7.55 -5.63 24.34
CA VAL A 110 -7.74 -6.80 23.49
C VAL A 110 -6.66 -6.79 22.40
N LYS A 111 -5.92 -7.91 22.31
CA LYS A 111 -4.85 -8.05 21.32
C LYS A 111 -5.43 -7.96 19.90
N ARG A 112 -5.06 -6.92 19.16
CA ARG A 112 -5.49 -6.73 17.77
C ARG A 112 -4.94 -7.83 16.85
N LEU A 113 -5.78 -8.33 15.96
CA LEU A 113 -5.47 -9.40 15.02
C LEU A 113 -5.65 -8.94 13.55
N LYS A 114 -4.82 -9.51 12.67
CA LYS A 114 -4.99 -9.40 11.22
C LYS A 114 -4.95 -10.78 10.57
N PHE A 115 -5.75 -10.96 9.53
CA PHE A 115 -6.03 -12.24 8.89
C PHE A 115 -5.68 -12.15 7.39
N PRO A 116 -5.02 -13.15 6.80
CA PRO A 116 -4.65 -13.10 5.37
C PRO A 116 -5.90 -13.23 4.48
N THR A 117 -5.91 -12.48 3.37
CA THR A 117 -6.96 -12.62 2.33
C THR A 117 -6.85 -13.94 1.56
N ASN A 118 -7.99 -14.49 1.14
CA ASN A 118 -8.14 -15.79 0.50
C ASN A 118 -7.81 -15.83 -0.99
N PHE A 119 -7.83 -14.68 -1.69
CA PHE A 119 -7.33 -14.55 -3.05
C PHE A 119 -5.79 -14.61 -3.07
N ALA A 120 -5.20 -15.07 -4.17
CA ALA A 120 -3.74 -15.24 -4.30
C ALA A 120 -3.00 -13.93 -4.62
N THR A 121 -3.68 -12.97 -5.28
CA THR A 121 -3.11 -11.70 -5.71
C THR A 121 -2.55 -10.91 -4.54
N ARG A 122 -1.31 -10.40 -4.66
CA ARG A 122 -0.68 -9.50 -3.67
C ARG A 122 -0.14 -8.27 -4.40
N PRO A 123 -1.03 -7.38 -4.87
CA PRO A 123 -0.65 -6.33 -5.80
C PRO A 123 0.23 -5.30 -5.10
N SER A 124 1.31 -4.92 -5.78
CA SER A 124 2.18 -3.82 -5.38
C SER A 124 1.47 -2.46 -5.54
N PRO A 125 1.97 -1.38 -4.90
CA PRO A 125 1.37 -0.05 -5.03
C PRO A 125 1.19 0.39 -6.49
N LYS A 126 2.17 0.11 -7.35
CA LYS A 126 2.14 0.45 -8.79
C LYS A 126 1.05 -0.32 -9.56
N GLU A 127 0.70 -1.51 -9.12
CA GLU A 127 -0.34 -2.32 -9.77
C GLU A 127 -1.73 -1.87 -9.34
N ILE A 128 -1.89 -1.46 -8.07
CA ILE A 128 -3.08 -0.75 -7.60
C ILE A 128 -3.24 0.57 -8.34
N GLU A 129 -2.19 1.41 -8.44
CA GLU A 129 -2.24 2.66 -9.23
C GLU A 129 -2.63 2.43 -10.69
N ARG A 130 -2.03 1.41 -11.35
CA ARG A 130 -2.38 1.03 -12.72
C ARG A 130 -3.85 0.61 -12.83
N LYS A 131 -4.35 -0.20 -11.90
CA LYS A 131 -5.74 -0.69 -11.92
C LYS A 131 -6.75 0.42 -11.58
N VAL A 132 -6.40 1.32 -10.67
CA VAL A 132 -7.19 2.54 -10.37
C VAL A 132 -7.27 3.45 -11.60
N GLN A 133 -6.15 3.64 -12.32
CA GLN A 133 -6.10 4.44 -13.56
C GLN A 133 -6.82 3.79 -14.75
N GLU A 134 -6.99 2.46 -14.75
CA GLU A 134 -7.82 1.71 -15.71
C GLU A 134 -9.32 1.91 -15.43
N LEU A 135 -9.71 1.96 -14.15
CA LEU A 135 -11.09 2.11 -13.69
C LEU A 135 -11.59 3.56 -13.69
N TYR A 136 -10.70 4.53 -13.44
CA TYR A 136 -11.01 5.95 -13.29
C TYR A 136 -9.98 6.83 -14.02
N ASP A 137 -10.42 7.93 -14.64
CA ASP A 137 -9.50 8.96 -15.12
C ASP A 137 -8.94 9.77 -13.95
N MET A 138 -7.88 9.26 -13.35
CA MET A 138 -7.23 9.88 -12.19
C MET A 138 -6.71 11.29 -12.44
N LYS A 139 -6.45 11.69 -13.71
CA LYS A 139 -6.05 13.08 -14.02
C LYS A 139 -7.22 14.05 -13.83
N VAL A 140 -8.44 13.61 -14.16
CA VAL A 140 -9.66 14.38 -13.93
C VAL A 140 -10.02 14.39 -12.45
N VAL A 141 -9.84 13.25 -11.75
CA VAL A 141 -10.04 13.17 -10.29
C VAL A 141 -9.10 14.13 -9.57
N GLU A 142 -7.78 14.03 -9.79
CA GLU A 142 -6.79 14.90 -9.14
C GLU A 142 -7.00 16.39 -9.41
N LYS A 143 -7.42 16.76 -10.63
CA LYS A 143 -7.77 18.15 -10.97
C LYS A 143 -9.00 18.67 -10.21
N ASN A 144 -9.91 17.78 -9.81
CA ASN A 144 -11.12 18.12 -9.08
C ASN A 144 -10.96 17.99 -7.55
N GLU A 145 -9.80 17.56 -7.05
CA GLU A 145 -9.52 17.57 -5.62
C GLU A 145 -9.32 19.01 -5.13
N GLY A 146 -10.09 19.40 -4.11
CA GLY A 146 -9.83 20.65 -3.40
C GLY A 146 -8.54 20.52 -2.58
N LEU A 147 -7.65 21.49 -2.72
CA LEU A 147 -6.57 21.70 -1.75
C LEU A 147 -7.19 22.28 -0.46
N PRO A 148 -6.84 21.78 0.73
CA PRO A 148 -7.28 22.37 1.98
C PRO A 148 -6.86 23.83 2.10
N ASP A 149 -7.66 24.64 2.78
CA ASP A 149 -7.31 26.03 3.06
C ASP A 149 -5.92 26.11 3.70
N ASN A 150 -5.10 27.02 3.17
CA ASN A 150 -3.72 27.26 3.57
C ASN A 150 -2.70 26.14 3.25
N PHE A 151 -3.07 25.08 2.52
CA PHE A 151 -2.10 24.02 2.15
C PHE A 151 -0.94 24.55 1.28
N ASP A 152 -1.22 25.51 0.40
CA ASP A 152 -0.22 26.18 -0.45
C ASP A 152 0.49 27.36 0.24
N MET A 153 0.15 27.69 1.49
CA MET A 153 0.89 28.73 2.22
C MET A 153 2.26 28.18 2.64
N PRO A 154 3.38 28.84 2.28
CA PRO A 154 4.69 28.47 2.79
C PRO A 154 4.75 28.76 4.29
N SER A 155 4.58 27.72 5.11
CA SER A 155 4.90 27.79 6.54
C SER A 155 6.41 27.72 6.71
N GLU A 156 6.98 28.69 7.41
CA GLU A 156 8.30 28.51 7.99
C GLU A 156 8.23 27.35 9.00
N PHE A 157 9.23 26.46 8.95
CA PHE A 157 9.30 25.31 9.84
C PHE A 157 9.89 25.74 11.18
N PHE A 158 9.07 25.78 12.22
CA PHE A 158 9.52 26.00 13.59
C PHE A 158 9.55 24.68 14.35
N LEU A 159 10.68 24.40 15.02
CA LEU A 159 10.70 23.39 16.07
C LEU A 159 9.82 23.89 17.23
N PRO A 160 9.01 23.01 17.85
CA PRO A 160 8.29 23.36 19.08
C PRO A 160 9.24 23.89 20.15
N ASP A 161 8.79 24.89 20.92
CA ASP A 161 9.57 25.48 22.01
C ASP A 161 9.95 24.42 23.04
N GLY A 162 11.25 24.22 23.25
CA GLY A 162 11.77 23.19 24.14
C GLY A 162 13.28 22.99 24.01
N GLU A 163 13.80 21.94 24.66
CA GLU A 163 15.25 21.70 24.76
C GLU A 163 15.95 21.56 23.39
N PHE A 164 15.26 21.03 22.38
CA PHE A 164 15.80 20.84 21.04
C PHE A 164 15.91 22.15 20.23
N SER A 165 14.97 23.09 20.37
CA SER A 165 15.06 24.39 19.68
C SER A 165 16.16 25.25 20.30
N GLU A 166 16.30 25.24 21.62
CA GLU A 166 17.42 25.88 22.34
C GLU A 166 18.79 25.27 21.96
N LEU A 167 18.89 23.93 21.83
CA LEU A 167 20.11 23.26 21.36
C LEU A 167 20.50 23.67 19.93
N MET A 168 19.54 23.80 19.03
CA MET A 168 19.77 24.24 17.66
C MET A 168 20.16 25.72 17.59
N ARG A 169 19.44 26.63 18.29
CA ARG A 169 19.79 28.05 18.35
C ARG A 169 21.21 28.26 18.88
N LYS A 170 21.58 27.56 19.97
CA LYS A 170 22.93 27.57 20.55
C LYS A 170 24.02 27.00 19.63
N LYS A 171 23.67 26.10 18.72
CA LYS A 171 24.58 25.58 17.68
C LYS A 171 24.76 26.61 16.56
N GLU A 172 23.70 27.28 16.14
CA GLU A 172 23.73 28.34 15.12
C GLU A 172 24.51 29.57 15.62
N GLU A 173 24.24 30.06 16.84
CA GLU A 173 25.00 31.13 17.51
C GLU A 173 26.53 30.84 17.55
N ARG A 174 26.91 29.57 17.80
CA ARG A 174 28.30 29.11 17.75
C ARG A 174 28.87 29.10 16.32
N SER A 175 28.09 28.78 15.30
CA SER A 175 28.54 28.84 13.91
C SER A 175 28.68 30.28 13.37
N VAL A 176 27.80 31.18 13.80
CA VAL A 176 27.84 32.60 13.41
C VAL A 176 29.04 33.31 14.04
N SER A 177 29.35 33.02 15.32
CA SER A 177 30.53 33.58 16.01
C SER A 177 31.89 33.09 15.47
N VAL A 178 31.96 31.88 14.91
CA VAL A 178 33.16 31.39 14.21
C VAL A 178 33.31 32.03 12.83
N THR A 179 32.20 32.36 12.16
CA THR A 179 32.23 32.95 10.81
C THR A 179 32.51 34.46 10.85
N SER A 180 32.01 35.18 11.85
CA SER A 180 32.27 36.62 12.04
C SER A 180 33.68 36.97 12.52
N SER A 181 34.47 35.97 12.92
CA SER A 181 35.86 36.14 13.38
C SER A 181 36.93 35.86 12.30
N THR A 182 36.54 35.57 11.04
CA THR A 182 37.50 35.28 9.95
C THR A 182 37.32 36.18 8.70
N THR A 183 37.39 37.50 8.88
CA THR A 183 37.62 38.45 7.77
C THR A 183 38.61 39.55 8.17
N THR A 184 39.51 39.93 7.25
CA THR A 184 40.66 40.87 7.40
C THR A 184 41.84 40.28 8.21
N THR A 185 43.15 40.37 7.88
CA THR A 185 43.97 40.97 6.79
C THR A 185 45.18 40.01 6.49
N THR A 186 46.10 40.13 5.52
CA THR A 186 46.42 41.08 4.42
C THR A 186 47.21 40.35 3.32
N SER A 187 47.31 40.90 2.10
CA SER A 187 48.24 40.44 1.04
C SER A 187 49.72 40.73 1.38
N LYS A 188 50.65 39.81 1.04
CA LYS A 188 52.10 40.10 1.05
C LYS A 188 52.78 39.79 -0.30
N ARG A 189 53.02 40.88 -1.03
CA ARG A 189 53.71 41.04 -2.32
C ARG A 189 55.08 40.32 -2.37
N ARG A 190 55.35 39.56 -3.44
CA ARG A 190 56.72 39.29 -3.93
C ARG A 190 56.88 39.89 -5.34
N LYS A 191 57.85 40.82 -5.48
CA LYS A 191 58.61 41.02 -6.73
C LYS A 191 59.53 39.77 -6.90
N LEU A 192 60.13 39.44 -8.04
CA LEU A 192 60.55 40.21 -9.22
C LEU A 192 60.74 39.24 -10.41
N GLY A 193 60.71 39.71 -11.66
CA GLY A 193 61.35 38.98 -12.78
C GLY A 193 60.55 38.90 -14.08
N THR A 194 60.55 39.98 -14.86
CA THR A 194 60.61 39.85 -16.33
C THR A 194 62.04 39.51 -16.73
N PRO A 195 62.24 38.81 -17.85
CA PRO A 195 62.78 39.55 -18.99
C PRO A 195 62.07 39.23 -20.32
N SER A 196 62.19 40.17 -21.26
CA SER A 196 62.09 39.97 -22.71
C SER A 196 63.43 39.37 -23.21
N ASP A 197 63.68 38.99 -24.47
CA ASP A 197 63.07 39.22 -25.79
C ASP A 197 63.15 37.93 -26.65
N ASP A 198 62.77 38.05 -27.94
CA ASP A 198 62.74 37.05 -29.04
C ASP A 198 61.51 36.11 -29.12
#